data_AF-A0A4Q3CSW8-F1
#
_entry.id   AF-A0A4Q3CSW8-F1
#
_cell.length_a   1.000
_cell.length_b   1.000
_cell.length_c   1.000
_cell.angle_alpha   90.00
_cell.angle_beta   90.00
_cell.angle_gamma   90.00
#
_symmetry.space_group_name_H-M   'P 1'
#
loop_
_entity.id
_entity.type
_entity.pdbx_description
1 polymer ?
#
loop_
_entity_poly.entity_id
_entity_poly.type
_entity_poly.pdbx_seq_one_letter_code
_entity_poly.pdbx_strand_id
1 'polypeptide(L)' 'MGIFAKKQLSQLIAEANESEKGLKKTLSASALVSLGIGAIIGAGLFSLTGMAAADN' A
#
# COMPACT_ATOMS: atom_id res chain seq x y z
N MET A 1 -21.53 16.16 2.47
CA MET A 1 -20.71 14.94 2.70
C MET A 1 -21.36 14.18 3.84
N GLY A 2 -22.00 13.03 3.58
CA GLY A 2 -22.58 12.19 4.63
C GLY A 2 -21.59 11.11 5.09
N ILE A 3 -21.74 10.58 6.31
CA ILE A 3 -20.79 9.61 6.89
C ILE A 3 -20.69 8.29 6.10
N PHE A 4 -21.71 7.99 5.28
CA PHE A 4 -21.78 6.81 4.41
C PHE A 4 -21.75 7.15 2.91
N ALA A 5 -21.35 8.37 2.55
CA ALA A 5 -21.27 8.76 1.15
C ALA A 5 -20.14 7.97 0.43
N LYS A 6 -20.48 7.32 -0.70
CA LYS A 6 -19.50 6.66 -1.57
C LYS A 6 -19.01 7.63 -2.63
N LYS A 7 -17.69 7.68 -2.82
CA LYS A 7 -17.09 8.43 -3.93
C LYS A 7 -17.42 7.74 -5.26
N GLN A 8 -17.74 8.53 -6.30
CA GLN A 8 -18.04 7.95 -7.61
C GLN A 8 -16.78 7.37 -8.24
N LEU A 9 -16.91 6.21 -8.90
CA LEU A 9 -15.79 5.54 -9.58
C LEU A 9 -15.17 6.42 -10.68
N SER A 10 -16.00 7.13 -11.44
CA SER A 10 -15.57 8.07 -12.46
C SER A 10 -14.65 9.16 -11.90
N GLN A 11 -14.97 9.68 -10.71
CA GLN A 11 -14.16 10.68 -10.02
C GLN A 11 -12.80 10.12 -9.60
N LEU A 12 -12.77 8.91 -9.04
CA LEU A 12 -11.52 8.23 -8.67
C LEU A 12 -10.59 8.00 -9.87
N ILE A 13 -11.16 7.59 -11.01
CA ILE A 13 -10.40 7.37 -12.24
C ILE A 13 -9.88 8.69 -12.81
N ALA A 14 -10.68 9.77 -12.76
CA ALA A 14 -10.26 11.09 -13.21
C ALA A 14 -9.06 11.60 -12.40
N GLU A 15 -9.13 11.52 -11.07
CA GLU A 15 -8.05 11.92 -10.16
C GLU A 15 -6.78 11.08 -10.37
N ALA A 16 -6.91 9.76 -10.57
CA ALA A 16 -5.76 8.88 -10.81
C ALA A 16 -5.06 9.15 -12.16
N ASN A 17 -5.76 9.75 -13.12
CA ASN A 17 -5.24 10.07 -14.45
C ASN A 17 -4.75 11.53 -14.56
N GLU A 18 -4.95 12.35 -13.53
CA GLU A 18 -4.51 13.75 -13.53
C GLU A 18 -2.98 13.82 -13.61
N SER A 19 -2.48 14.16 -14.80
CA SER A 19 -1.07 13.96 -15.18
C SER A 19 -0.17 15.15 -14.89
N GLU A 20 -0.69 16.31 -14.48
CA GLU A 20 0.14 17.51 -14.23
C GLU A 20 1.24 17.28 -13.19
N LYS A 21 1.07 16.29 -12.28
CA LYS A 21 2.07 15.90 -11.27
C LYS A 21 2.23 14.38 -11.11
N GLY A 22 1.82 13.60 -12.11
CA GLY A 22 1.82 12.13 -12.03
C GLY A 22 3.23 11.52 -12.13
N LEU A 23 3.44 10.36 -11.49
CA LEU A 23 4.67 9.58 -11.66
C LEU A 23 4.64 8.76 -12.96
N LYS A 24 5.80 8.56 -13.58
CA LYS A 24 5.95 7.61 -14.69
C LYS A 24 5.64 6.19 -14.19
N LYS A 25 4.79 5.45 -14.92
CA LYS A 25 4.47 4.04 -14.63
C LYS A 25 5.65 3.13 -15.02
N THR A 26 6.60 2.96 -14.11
CA THR A 26 7.84 2.20 -14.35
C THR A 26 7.89 0.84 -13.66
N LEU A 27 7.03 0.58 -12.68
CA LEU A 27 7.03 -0.68 -11.93
C LEU A 27 6.37 -1.80 -12.74
N SER A 28 7.10 -2.90 -12.94
CA SER A 28 6.59 -4.17 -13.45
C SER A 28 5.91 -4.99 -12.34
N ALA A 29 5.28 -6.11 -12.70
CA ALA A 29 4.67 -7.03 -11.73
C ALA A 29 5.66 -7.49 -10.65
N SER A 30 6.90 -7.82 -11.02
CA SER A 30 7.94 -8.22 -10.06
C SER A 30 8.35 -7.07 -9.12
N ALA A 31 8.44 -5.85 -9.63
CA ALA A 31 8.73 -4.66 -8.83
C ALA A 31 7.59 -4.33 -7.84
N LEU A 32 6.33 -4.58 -8.22
CA LEU A 32 5.18 -4.42 -7.33
C LEU A 32 5.18 -5.49 -6.22
N VAL A 33 5.56 -6.73 -6.54
CA VAL A 33 5.69 -7.80 -5.55
C VAL A 33 6.81 -7.48 -4.55
N SER A 34 7.98 -7.04 -5.01
CA SER A 34 9.08 -6.67 -4.12
C SER A 34 8.73 -5.48 -3.22
N LEU A 35 8.00 -4.48 -3.75
CA LEU A 35 7.45 -3.37 -2.95
C LEU A 35 6.54 -3.89 -1.82
N GLY A 36 5.65 -4.83 -2.13
CA GLY A 36 4.76 -5.45 -1.12
C GLY A 36 5.53 -6.19 -0.03
N ILE A 37 6.53 -6.99 -0.40
CA ILE A 37 7.38 -7.70 0.56
C ILE A 37 8.10 -6.72 1.49
N GLY A 38 8.73 -5.68 0.93
CA GLY A 38 9.45 -4.67 1.71
C GLY A 38 8.53 -3.84 2.60
N ALA A 39 7.28 -3.61 2.21
CA ALA A 39 6.30 -2.90 3.02
C ALA A 39 5.72 -3.76 4.16
N ILE A 40 5.68 -5.09 4.00
CA ILE A 40 5.12 -6.03 4.99
C ILE A 40 6.18 -6.47 6.00
N ILE A 41 7.37 -6.86 5.52
CA ILE A 41 8.44 -7.38 6.36
C ILE A 41 9.20 -6.20 6.98
N GLY A 42 8.90 -5.92 8.25
CA GLY A 42 9.52 -4.84 9.01
C GLY A 42 9.83 -5.23 10.46
N ALA A 43 9.91 -4.23 11.34
CA ALA A 43 10.29 -4.41 12.75
C ALA A 43 9.45 -5.47 13.50
N GLY A 44 8.17 -5.65 13.11
CA GLY A 44 7.28 -6.64 13.73
C GLY A 44 7.81 -8.08 13.68
N LEU A 45 8.48 -8.48 12.59
CA LEU A 45 9.01 -9.85 12.45
C LEU A 45 10.22 -10.10 13.36
N PHE A 46 10.94 -9.07 13.79
CA PHE A 46 12.08 -9.22 14.70
C PHE A 46 11.69 -8.98 16.17
N SER A 47 10.77 -8.05 16.43
CA SER A 47 10.35 -7.72 17.80
C SER A 47 9.25 -8.64 18.31
N LEU A 48 8.14 -8.78 17.57
CA LEU A 48 6.95 -9.47 18.06
C LEU A 48 7.17 -10.98 18.12
N THR A 49 7.83 -11.53 17.12
CA THR A 49 8.20 -12.95 17.08
C THR A 49 9.24 -13.29 18.15
N GLY A 50 10.19 -12.38 18.44
CA GLY A 50 11.17 -12.56 19.52
C GLY A 50 10.52 -12.57 20.91
N MET A 51 9.58 -11.64 21.17
CA MET A 51 8.79 -11.65 22.40
C MET A 51 7.90 -12.90 22.50
N ALA A 52 7.19 -13.26 21.42
CA ALA A 52 6.35 -14.45 21.41
C ALA A 52 7.13 -15.76 21.63
N ALA A 53 8.39 -15.82 21.17
CA ALA A 53 9.28 -16.94 21.40
C ALA A 53 9.87 -16.97 22.83
N ALA A 54 9.95 -15.82 23.51
CA ALA A 54 10.40 -15.74 24.90
C ALA A 54 9.28 -16.12 25.90
N ASP A 55 8.02 -15.94 25.51
CA ASP A 55 6.83 -16.26 26.31
C ASP A 55 6.34 -17.71 26.17
N ASN A 56 7.07 -18.59 25.46
CA ASN A 56 6.83 -20.05 25.39
C ASN A 56 8.06 -20.83 25.86
#